data_AF-A0A453BAK3-F1
#
_entry.id   AF-A0A453BAK3-F1
#
_cell.length_a   1.000
_cell.length_b   1.000
_cell.length_c   1.000
_cell.angle_alpha   90.00
_cell.angle_beta   90.00
_cell.angle_gamma   90.00
#
_symmetry.space_group_name_H-M   'P 1'
#
loop_
_entity.id
_entity.type
_entity.pdbx_description
1 polymer ?
#
loop_
_entity_poly.entity_id
_entity_poly.type
_entity_poly.pdbx_seq_one_letter_code
_entity_poly.pdbx_strand_id
1 'polypeptide(L)'
;MAAISSLPFAALRRAADWRPSTATPAVSVSGGVMLNARARRGSRSVVRCVATAGDIPPTVADTKMNFLKSYKRPIPSIYSTVLQELLVQQHLMRYKSTYQYDPVFALGFVTVYDQLMEGYPSTEDRDAIFKSYVTALNEDPETYRC
;
A
#
# COMPACT_ATOMS: atom_id res chain seq x y z
N MET A 1 38.42 -18.44 -43.79
CA MET A 1 37.22 -18.82 -42.99
C MET A 1 37.62 -18.90 -41.53
N ALA A 2 36.92 -18.43 -40.51
CA ALA A 2 35.96 -17.35 -40.30
C ALA A 2 35.98 -17.18 -38.75
N ALA A 3 36.35 -16.00 -38.24
CA ALA A 3 36.41 -15.73 -36.81
C ALA A 3 35.02 -15.37 -36.29
N ILE A 4 34.59 -16.02 -35.20
CA ILE A 4 33.30 -15.79 -34.55
C ILE A 4 33.58 -14.92 -33.31
N SER A 5 33.31 -13.63 -33.41
CA SER A 5 33.27 -12.71 -32.26
C SER A 5 31.89 -12.77 -31.61
N SER A 6 31.84 -13.12 -30.33
CA SER A 6 30.62 -13.10 -29.53
C SER A 6 30.35 -11.68 -29.02
N LEU A 7 29.23 -11.10 -29.43
CA LEU A 7 28.72 -9.82 -28.97
C LEU A 7 27.84 -10.01 -27.72
N PRO A 8 27.89 -9.09 -26.74
CA PRO A 8 27.06 -9.18 -25.55
C PRO A 8 25.59 -8.79 -25.79
N PHE A 9 24.73 -9.52 -25.09
CA PHE A 9 23.28 -9.43 -25.04
C PHE A 9 22.83 -8.14 -24.30
N ALA A 10 22.52 -7.08 -25.05
CA ALA A 10 21.80 -5.91 -24.53
C ALA A 10 21.02 -5.24 -25.66
N ALA A 11 19.96 -5.89 -26.13
CA ALA A 11 19.07 -5.32 -27.13
C ALA A 11 17.63 -5.78 -26.92
N LEU A 12 16.96 -5.29 -25.88
CA LEU A 12 15.50 -5.10 -25.93
C LEU A 12 14.98 -4.25 -24.76
N ARG A 13 14.77 -2.95 -24.96
CA ARG A 13 13.48 -2.32 -24.65
C ARG A 13 13.33 -0.92 -25.24
N ARG A 14 12.35 -0.81 -26.13
CA ARG A 14 11.68 0.41 -26.59
C ARG A 14 11.01 1.16 -25.42
N ALA A 15 11.05 2.49 -25.47
CA ALA A 15 9.92 3.40 -25.25
C ALA A 15 10.44 4.84 -25.49
N ALA A 16 10.26 5.42 -26.67
CA ALA A 16 9.14 6.30 -27.01
C ALA A 16 9.20 7.65 -26.28
N ASP A 17 10.15 8.50 -26.66
CA ASP A 17 10.12 9.94 -26.40
C ASP A 17 9.10 10.61 -27.31
N TRP A 18 7.99 11.07 -26.75
CA TRP A 18 7.07 11.97 -27.44
C TRP A 18 7.63 13.40 -27.39
N ARG A 19 8.18 13.87 -28.51
CA ARG A 19 8.38 15.31 -28.81
C ARG A 19 7.34 15.76 -29.84
N PRO A 20 6.67 16.90 -29.64
CA PRO A 20 6.09 17.66 -30.74
C PRO A 20 7.09 18.70 -31.24
N SER A 21 7.39 18.63 -32.53
CA SER A 21 8.16 19.61 -33.28
C SER A 21 7.30 20.82 -33.65
N THR A 22 7.96 21.98 -33.57
CA THR A 22 7.76 23.26 -34.27
C THR A 22 6.78 23.33 -35.44
N ALA A 23 5.93 24.35 -35.42
CA ALA A 23 5.50 25.06 -36.63
C ALA A 23 5.47 26.57 -36.34
N THR A 24 6.40 27.30 -36.96
CA THR A 24 6.31 28.74 -37.21
C THR A 24 5.28 28.98 -38.32
N PRO A 25 4.66 30.18 -38.37
CA PRO A 25 5.14 31.15 -39.36
C PRO A 25 5.29 32.56 -38.79
N ALA A 26 6.25 33.27 -39.35
CA ALA A 26 6.55 34.67 -39.07
C ALA A 26 5.49 35.60 -39.67
N VAL A 27 5.10 36.64 -38.90
CA VAL A 27 4.69 37.95 -39.42
C VAL A 27 5.26 39.01 -38.48
N SER A 28 5.97 39.97 -39.07
CA SER A 28 6.62 41.11 -38.41
C SER A 28 5.60 42.22 -38.15
N VAL A 29 5.60 42.81 -36.95
CA VAL A 29 5.33 44.25 -36.80
C VAL A 29 6.01 44.76 -35.53
N SER A 30 6.86 45.77 -35.73
CA SER A 30 7.51 46.53 -34.68
C SER A 30 6.45 47.30 -33.89
N GLY A 31 6.41 47.10 -32.57
CA GLY A 31 5.45 47.77 -31.70
C GLY A 31 5.71 47.39 -30.25
N GLY A 32 6.60 48.14 -29.60
CA GLY A 32 6.84 47.99 -28.17
C GLY A 32 5.57 48.31 -27.38
N VAL A 33 4.97 47.28 -26.78
CA VAL A 33 4.01 47.43 -25.69
C VAL A 33 4.55 46.62 -24.52
N MET A 34 5.10 47.30 -23.53
CA MET A 34 5.40 46.69 -22.24
C MET A 34 4.09 46.30 -21.56
N LEU A 35 3.69 45.05 -21.70
CA LEU A 35 2.60 44.47 -20.92
C LEU A 35 3.15 44.10 -19.54
N ASN A 36 2.93 44.99 -18.57
CA ASN A 36 3.20 44.74 -17.16
C ASN A 36 2.21 43.68 -16.63
N ALA A 37 2.52 42.40 -16.84
CA ALA A 37 1.75 41.28 -16.32
C ALA A 37 1.97 41.18 -14.81
N ARG A 38 1.12 41.89 -14.05
CA ARG A 38 1.02 41.73 -12.60
C ARG A 38 0.59 40.29 -12.31
N ALA A 39 1.54 39.46 -11.89
CA ALA A 39 1.28 38.09 -11.47
C ALA A 39 0.34 38.10 -10.26
N ARG A 40 -0.97 37.97 -10.51
CA ARG A 40 -1.94 37.68 -9.46
C ARG A 40 -1.65 36.26 -8.99
N ARG A 41 -0.98 36.14 -7.84
CA ARG A 41 -0.81 34.90 -7.09
C ARG A 41 -2.19 34.45 -6.62
N GLY A 42 -2.92 33.77 -7.51
CA GLY A 42 -4.18 33.13 -7.19
C GLY A 42 -3.89 32.05 -6.16
N SER A 43 -4.35 32.27 -4.94
CA SER A 43 -4.30 31.27 -3.87
C SER A 43 -5.16 30.08 -4.34
N ARG A 44 -4.52 29.02 -4.82
CA ARG A 44 -5.19 27.75 -5.11
C ARG A 44 -5.59 27.15 -3.76
N SER A 45 -6.80 27.44 -3.29
CA SER A 45 -7.37 26.71 -2.16
C SER A 45 -7.61 25.27 -2.61
N VAL A 46 -6.78 24.35 -2.11
CA VAL A 46 -7.07 22.93 -2.24
C VAL A 46 -8.14 22.63 -1.19
N VAL A 47 -9.38 22.46 -1.63
CA VAL A 47 -10.47 21.98 -0.76
C VAL A 47 -10.14 20.55 -0.37
N ARG A 48 -9.65 20.37 0.86
CA ARG A 48 -9.46 19.05 1.47
C ARG A 48 -10.74 18.72 2.22
N CYS A 49 -11.59 17.88 1.66
CA CYS A 49 -12.72 17.32 2.39
C CYS A 49 -12.17 16.48 3.54
N VAL A 50 -12.31 16.95 4.78
CA VAL A 50 -12.07 16.18 5.99
C VAL A 50 -13.43 15.63 6.42
N ALA A 51 -13.61 14.32 6.28
CA ALA A 51 -14.73 13.64 6.92
C ALA A 51 -14.46 13.53 8.42
N THR A 52 -15.47 13.83 9.25
CA THR A 52 -15.39 13.67 10.71
C THR A 52 -15.29 12.19 11.05
N ALA A 53 -14.19 11.81 11.70
CA ALA A 53 -13.68 10.45 11.85
C ALA A 53 -14.43 9.54 12.85
N GLY A 54 -15.70 9.83 13.17
CA GLY A 54 -16.43 9.12 14.23
C GLY A 54 -17.00 7.76 13.81
N ASP A 55 -17.48 7.64 12.57
CA ASP A 55 -18.34 6.52 12.15
C ASP A 55 -17.91 5.84 10.84
N ILE A 56 -16.77 6.23 10.26
CA ILE A 56 -16.26 5.62 9.02
C ILE A 56 -15.38 4.43 9.41
N PRO A 57 -15.73 3.19 9.01
CA PRO A 57 -14.86 2.04 9.23
C PRO A 57 -13.47 2.31 8.63
N PRO A 58 -12.38 1.87 9.30
CA PRO A 58 -11.04 2.01 8.75
C PRO A 58 -10.95 1.32 7.40
N THR A 59 -10.05 1.78 6.54
CA THR A 59 -9.80 1.10 5.27
C THR A 59 -8.86 -0.09 5.48
N VAL A 60 -8.86 -1.02 4.52
CA VAL A 60 -7.87 -2.11 4.46
C VAL A 60 -6.43 -1.58 4.51
N ALA A 61 -6.18 -0.43 3.86
CA ALA A 61 -4.87 0.19 3.87
C ALA A 61 -4.47 0.69 5.26
N ASP A 62 -5.44 1.21 6.04
CA ASP A 62 -5.21 1.64 7.43
C ASP A 62 -4.86 0.44 8.32
N THR A 63 -5.58 -0.68 8.20
CA THR A 63 -5.28 -1.90 8.96
C THR A 63 -3.90 -2.47 8.59
N LYS A 64 -3.55 -2.52 7.29
CA LYS A 64 -2.20 -2.94 6.86
C LYS A 64 -1.12 -2.01 7.41
N MET A 65 -1.36 -0.71 7.39
CA MET A 65 -0.45 0.28 7.96
C MET A 65 -0.30 0.10 9.48
N ASN A 66 -1.40 -0.18 10.20
CA ASN A 66 -1.37 -0.44 11.63
C ASN A 66 -0.56 -1.69 11.97
N PHE A 67 -0.70 -2.77 11.19
CA PHE A 67 0.12 -3.96 11.35
C PHE A 67 1.62 -3.67 11.20
N LEU A 68 2.01 -2.93 10.16
CA LEU A 68 3.41 -2.55 9.91
C LEU A 68 3.96 -1.57 10.96
N LYS A 69 3.09 -0.75 11.58
CA LYS A 69 3.46 0.13 12.69
C LYS A 69 3.71 -0.66 13.97
N SER A 70 2.86 -1.65 14.25
CA SER A 70 2.95 -2.52 15.43
C SER A 70 4.12 -3.50 15.33
N TYR A 71 4.34 -4.10 14.16
CA TYR A 71 5.43 -5.04 13.92
C TYR A 71 6.48 -4.49 12.95
N LYS A 72 7.60 -4.02 13.49
CA LYS A 72 8.66 -3.34 12.71
C LYS A 72 9.74 -4.27 12.14
N ARG A 73 9.73 -5.55 12.49
CA ARG A 73 10.75 -6.51 12.06
C ARG A 73 10.40 -7.09 10.68
N PRO A 74 11.38 -7.40 9.83
CA PRO A 74 11.09 -8.03 8.55
C PRO A 74 10.53 -9.44 8.75
N ILE A 75 9.49 -9.78 8.00
CA ILE A 75 8.87 -11.11 7.97
C ILE A 75 9.31 -11.80 6.67
N PRO A 76 9.75 -13.08 6.70
CA PRO A 76 10.04 -13.82 5.48
C PRO A 76 8.84 -13.85 4.53
N SER A 77 9.11 -13.72 3.22
CA SER A 77 8.08 -13.55 2.18
C SER A 77 7.06 -14.69 2.11
N ILE A 78 7.48 -15.90 2.48
CA ILE A 78 6.62 -17.10 2.54
C ILE A 78 5.46 -16.92 3.53
N TYR A 79 5.67 -16.21 4.64
CA TYR A 79 4.64 -15.94 5.64
C TYR A 79 3.96 -14.60 5.40
N SER A 80 4.72 -13.56 5.00
CA SER A 80 4.18 -12.19 4.89
C SER A 80 3.05 -12.08 3.87
N THR A 81 3.12 -12.82 2.77
CA THR A 81 2.10 -12.81 1.71
C THR A 81 0.77 -13.34 2.25
N VAL A 82 0.79 -14.54 2.86
CA VAL A 82 -0.41 -15.18 3.40
C VAL A 82 -0.98 -14.38 4.58
N LEU A 83 -0.13 -13.85 5.45
CA LEU A 83 -0.57 -12.99 6.56
C LEU A 83 -1.30 -11.73 6.08
N GLN A 84 -0.78 -11.06 5.04
CA GLN A 84 -1.42 -9.87 4.51
C GLN A 84 -2.75 -10.20 3.83
N GLU A 85 -2.86 -11.33 3.14
CA GLU A 85 -4.13 -11.79 2.56
C GLU A 85 -5.14 -12.13 3.65
N LEU A 86 -4.72 -12.87 4.67
CA LEU A 86 -5.54 -13.20 5.84
C LEU A 86 -6.03 -11.93 6.55
N LEU A 87 -5.15 -10.95 6.74
CA LEU A 87 -5.48 -9.65 7.34
C LEU A 87 -6.53 -8.88 6.54
N VAL A 88 -6.43 -8.90 5.21
CA VAL A 88 -7.44 -8.27 4.34
C VAL A 88 -8.79 -8.96 4.47
N GLN A 89 -8.80 -10.30 4.44
CA GLN A 89 -10.03 -11.08 4.54
C GLN A 89 -10.71 -10.85 5.89
N GLN A 90 -9.96 -10.90 6.99
CA GLN A 90 -10.51 -10.66 8.33
C GLN A 90 -10.97 -9.22 8.51
N HIS A 91 -10.26 -8.23 7.94
CA HIS A 91 -10.73 -6.85 7.92
C HIS A 91 -12.12 -6.73 7.28
N LEU A 92 -12.32 -7.34 6.10
CA LEU A 92 -13.61 -7.30 5.41
C LEU A 92 -14.72 -7.98 6.22
N MET A 93 -14.41 -9.06 6.93
CA MET A 93 -15.34 -9.72 7.84
C MET A 93 -15.66 -8.84 9.05
N ARG A 94 -14.64 -8.24 9.68
CA ARG A 94 -14.75 -7.48 10.93
C ARG A 94 -15.57 -6.20 10.80
N TYR A 95 -15.41 -5.50 9.69
CA TYR A 95 -16.07 -4.21 9.43
C TYR A 95 -17.35 -4.35 8.60
N LYS A 96 -17.84 -5.58 8.39
CA LYS A 96 -19.17 -5.84 7.85
C LYS A 96 -20.23 -5.39 8.87
N SER A 97 -21.32 -4.79 8.40
CA SER A 97 -22.40 -4.26 9.25
C SER A 97 -23.05 -5.27 10.19
N THR A 98 -23.02 -6.57 9.86
CA THR A 98 -23.62 -7.65 10.64
C THR A 98 -22.58 -8.44 11.45
N TYR A 99 -21.34 -7.94 11.56
CA TYR A 99 -20.30 -8.65 12.30
C TYR A 99 -20.65 -8.71 13.78
N GLN A 100 -20.50 -9.89 14.36
CA GLN A 100 -20.49 -10.13 15.79
C GLN A 100 -19.32 -11.07 16.08
N TYR A 101 -18.71 -10.90 17.24
CA TYR A 101 -17.68 -11.82 17.70
C TYR A 101 -18.27 -13.22 17.86
N ASP A 102 -17.57 -14.23 17.34
CA ASP A 102 -17.91 -15.64 17.45
C ASP A 102 -16.70 -16.41 18.01
N PRO A 103 -16.83 -17.05 19.19
CA PRO A 103 -15.73 -17.81 19.79
C PRO A 103 -15.29 -19.00 18.93
N VAL A 104 -16.19 -19.59 18.13
CA VAL A 104 -15.84 -20.69 17.21
C VAL A 104 -14.94 -20.18 16.08
N PHE A 105 -15.26 -18.99 15.55
CA PHE A 105 -14.40 -18.30 14.60
C PHE A 105 -13.03 -17.98 15.21
N ALA A 106 -12.99 -17.44 16.43
CA ALA A 106 -11.73 -17.10 17.10
C ALA A 106 -10.82 -18.33 17.28
N LEU A 107 -11.37 -19.45 17.76
CA LEU A 107 -10.64 -20.71 17.90
C LEU A 107 -10.14 -21.24 16.54
N GLY A 108 -11.00 -21.19 15.52
CA GLY A 108 -10.64 -21.59 14.15
C GLY A 108 -9.50 -20.71 13.59
N PHE A 109 -9.57 -19.40 13.81
CA PHE A 109 -8.53 -18.46 13.41
C PHE A 109 -7.20 -18.76 14.09
N VAL A 110 -7.16 -18.95 15.40
CA VAL A 110 -5.92 -19.28 16.14
C VAL A 110 -5.33 -20.58 15.63
N THR A 111 -6.16 -21.61 15.38
CA THR A 111 -5.70 -22.90 14.87
C THR A 111 -5.05 -22.76 13.49
N VAL A 112 -5.68 -22.03 12.57
CA VAL A 112 -5.14 -21.78 11.22
C VAL A 112 -3.87 -20.93 11.31
N TYR A 113 -3.84 -19.92 12.16
CA TYR A 113 -2.66 -19.09 12.38
C TYR A 113 -1.47 -19.92 12.88
N ASP A 114 -1.69 -20.80 13.85
CA ASP A 114 -0.64 -21.63 14.43
C ASP A 114 -0.05 -22.63 13.43
N GLN A 115 -0.89 -23.21 12.57
CA GLN A 115 -0.46 -24.06 11.45
C GLN A 115 0.28 -23.27 10.38
N LEU A 116 -0.23 -22.07 10.02
CA LEU A 116 0.43 -21.19 9.06
C LEU A 116 1.83 -20.77 9.54
N MET A 117 1.99 -20.59 10.85
CA MET A 117 3.23 -20.18 11.49
C MET A 117 4.13 -21.36 11.90
N GLU A 118 3.77 -22.57 11.53
CA GLU A 118 4.60 -23.76 11.77
C GLU A 118 5.96 -23.61 11.06
N GLY A 119 7.03 -23.94 11.77
CA GLY A 119 8.40 -23.80 11.27
C GLY A 119 8.95 -22.37 11.25
N TYR A 120 8.22 -21.35 11.72
CA TYR A 120 8.78 -20.00 11.85
C TYR A 120 9.95 -20.01 12.86
N PRO A 121 11.10 -19.39 12.55
CA PRO A 121 12.36 -19.61 13.29
C PRO A 121 12.37 -19.13 14.74
N SER A 122 11.53 -18.15 15.10
CA SER A 122 11.43 -17.60 16.46
C SER A 122 9.99 -17.70 16.98
N THR A 123 9.80 -18.39 18.10
CA THR A 123 8.49 -18.51 18.77
C THR A 123 8.02 -17.16 19.33
N GLU A 124 8.94 -16.37 19.89
CA GLU A 124 8.65 -15.01 20.37
C GLU A 124 8.13 -14.10 19.25
N ASP A 125 8.68 -14.26 18.04
CA ASP A 125 8.27 -13.49 16.88
C ASP A 125 6.89 -13.91 16.40
N ARG A 126 6.59 -15.22 16.43
CA ARG A 126 5.25 -15.72 16.10
C ARG A 126 4.19 -15.10 17.01
N ASP A 127 4.43 -15.05 18.32
CA ASP A 127 3.48 -14.45 19.25
C ASP A 127 3.42 -12.92 19.10
N ALA A 128 4.54 -12.26 18.83
CA ALA A 128 4.56 -10.83 18.56
C ALA A 128 3.81 -10.46 17.27
N ILE A 129 3.93 -11.28 16.22
CA ILE A 129 3.18 -11.12 14.97
C ILE A 129 1.69 -11.32 15.23
N PHE A 130 1.31 -12.34 16.01
CA PHE A 130 -0.09 -12.62 16.36
C PHE A 130 -0.71 -11.41 17.08
N LYS A 131 -0.04 -10.93 18.14
CA LYS A 131 -0.49 -9.76 18.89
C LYS A 131 -0.62 -8.53 18.01
N SER A 132 0.37 -8.30 17.14
CA SER A 132 0.35 -7.17 16.20
C SER A 132 -0.77 -7.29 15.17
N TYR A 133 -1.07 -8.51 14.70
CA TYR A 133 -2.12 -8.81 13.75
C TYR A 133 -3.51 -8.50 14.34
N VAL A 134 -3.82 -9.05 15.52
CA VAL A 134 -5.13 -8.87 16.18
C VAL A 134 -5.32 -7.41 16.59
N THR A 135 -4.27 -6.77 17.13
CA THR A 135 -4.30 -5.34 17.49
C THR A 135 -4.51 -4.45 16.27
N ALA A 136 -3.95 -4.79 15.09
CA ALA A 136 -4.14 -4.00 13.88
C ALA A 136 -5.60 -3.97 13.39
N LEU A 137 -6.39 -4.97 13.77
CA LEU A 137 -7.82 -5.07 13.51
C LEU A 137 -8.69 -4.38 14.56
N ASN A 138 -8.07 -3.75 15.58
CA ASN A 138 -8.72 -3.18 16.77
C ASN A 138 -9.44 -4.24 17.61
N GLU A 139 -8.82 -5.42 17.75
CA GLU A 139 -9.30 -6.51 18.58
C GLU A 139 -8.30 -6.84 19.68
N ASP A 140 -8.76 -7.62 20.66
CA ASP A 140 -7.94 -8.06 21.78
C ASP A 140 -7.35 -9.46 21.51
N PRO A 141 -6.02 -9.63 21.46
CA PRO A 141 -5.38 -10.92 21.23
C PRO A 141 -5.65 -11.94 22.35
N GLU A 142 -5.87 -11.49 23.59
CA GLU A 142 -6.16 -12.40 24.70
C GLU A 142 -7.53 -13.06 24.51
N THR A 143 -8.54 -12.30 24.09
CA THR A 143 -9.89 -12.80 23.74
C THR A 143 -9.88 -13.90 22.67
N TYR A 144 -8.88 -13.95 21.79
CA TYR A 144 -8.76 -15.02 20.79
C TYR A 144 -8.15 -16.31 21.33
N ARG A 145 -7.38 -16.25 22.42
CA ARG A 145 -6.69 -17.40 23.04
C ARG A 145 -7.31 -17.82 24.39
N CYS A 146 -8.43 -17.21 24.79
CA CYS A 146 -9.17 -17.54 26.01
C CYS A 146 -9.82 -18.94 25.96
#